data_AF-A0AA43JKW5-F1
#
_entry.id   AF-A0AA43JKW5-F1
#
_cell.length_a   1.000
_cell.length_b   1.000
_cell.length_c   1.000
_cell.angle_alpha   90.00
_cell.angle_beta   90.00
_cell.angle_gamma   90.00
#
_symmetry.space_group_name_H-M   'P 1'
#
loop_
_entity.id
_entity.type
_entity.pdbx_description
1 polymer ?
#
loop_
_entity_poly.entity_id
_entity_poly.type
_entity_poly.pdbx_seq_one_letter_code
_entity_poly.pdbx_strand_id
1 'polypeptide(L)' 'MVNIHEAKTHFSKLVARAAAGEEIIITKAGEPMCKLAPLSKQIQPANPA' A
#
# COMPACT_ATOMS: atom_id res chain seq x y z
N MET A 1 9.23 5.99 2.71
CA MET A 1 8.01 6.84 2.70
C MET A 1 7.97 7.58 1.37
N VAL A 2 6.80 7.75 0.75
CA VAL A 2 6.66 8.31 -0.61
C VAL A 2 5.52 9.33 -0.63
N ASN A 3 5.68 10.48 -1.29
CA ASN A 3 4.60 11.46 -1.38
C ASN A 3 3.49 10.95 -2.31
N ILE A 4 2.23 11.29 -2.01
CA ILE A 4 1.07 10.92 -2.82
C ILE A 4 1.17 11.35 -4.30
N HIS A 5 1.88 12.46 -4.59
CA HIS A 5 2.12 12.93 -5.95
C HIS A 5 3.04 12.02 -6.76
N GLU A 6 4.04 11.43 -6.12
CA GLU A 6 4.92 10.44 -6.74
C GLU A 6 4.20 9.08 -6.80
N ALA A 7 3.44 8.76 -5.74
CA ALA A 7 2.71 7.52 -5.65
C ALA A 7 1.65 7.37 -6.74
N LYS A 8 0.90 8.43 -7.10
CA LYS A 8 -0.09 8.36 -8.19
C LYS A 8 0.53 8.09 -9.55
N THR A 9 1.76 8.55 -9.78
CA THR A 9 2.49 8.37 -11.05
C THR A 9 3.12 6.98 -11.14
N HIS A 10 3.65 6.48 -10.02
CA HIS A 10 4.39 5.21 -9.97
C HIS A 10 3.67 4.11 -9.20
N PHE A 11 2.34 4.21 -9.07
CA PHE A 11 1.56 3.36 -8.18
C PHE A 11 1.79 1.87 -8.43
N SER A 12 1.75 1.45 -9.70
CA SER A 12 1.96 0.05 -10.09
C SER A 12 3.32 -0.49 -9.62
N LYS A 13 4.38 0.32 -9.67
CA LYS A 13 5.71 -0.08 -9.20
C LYS A 13 5.77 -0.18 -7.67
N LEU A 14 5.11 0.73 -6.97
CA LEU A 14 5.01 0.69 -5.51
C LEU A 14 4.22 -0.52 -5.03
N VAL A 15 3.15 -0.88 -5.74
CA VAL A 15 2.37 -2.10 -5.45
C VAL A 15 3.22 -3.35 -5.67
N ALA A 16 3.99 -3.44 -6.75
CA ALA A 16 4.87 -4.59 -6.99
C ALA A 16 5.92 -4.76 -5.88
N ARG A 17 6.50 -3.66 -5.43
CA ARG A 17 7.43 -3.64 -4.29
C ARG A 17 6.75 -4.07 -2.99
N ALA A 18 5.54 -3.55 -2.73
CA ALA A 18 4.78 -3.94 -1.56
C ALA A 18 4.39 -5.43 -1.58
N ALA A 19 3.98 -5.94 -2.74
CA ALA A 19 3.69 -7.35 -2.95
C ALA A 19 4.92 -8.25 -2.77
N ALA A 20 6.12 -7.73 -3.06
CA ALA A 20 7.39 -8.43 -2.82
C ALA A 20 7.78 -8.50 -1.33
N GLY A 21 7.01 -7.88 -0.44
CA GLY A 21 7.23 -7.91 1.01
C GLY A 21 7.65 -6.56 1.60
N GLU A 22 7.74 -5.51 0.80
CA GLU A 22 8.13 -4.18 1.29
C GLU A 22 6.95 -3.45 1.94
N GLU A 23 7.21 -2.69 3.00
CA GLU A 23 6.21 -1.78 3.57
C GLU A 23 6.53 -0.33 3.17
N ILE A 24 5.58 0.31 2.49
CA ILE A 24 5.75 1.65 1.94
C ILE A 24 4.67 2.56 2.50
N ILE A 25 5.06 3.56 3.30
CA ILE A 25 4.14 4.60 3.78
C ILE A 25 4.02 5.70 2.73
N ILE A 26 2.78 6.00 2.32
CA ILE A 26 2.44 7.15 1.50
C ILE A 26 2.13 8.35 2.40
N THR A 27 2.72 9.48 2.09
CA THR A 27 2.54 10.74 2.82
C THR A 27 1.90 11.82 1.94
N LYS A 28 1.25 12.81 2.55
CA LYS A 28 0.78 14.03 1.91
C LYS A 28 1.20 15.21 2.78
N ALA A 29 1.94 16.16 2.19
CA ALA A 29 2.45 17.33 2.92
C ALA A 29 3.25 17.00 4.20
N GLY A 30 3.97 15.86 4.21
CA GLY A 30 4.74 15.40 5.37
C GLY A 30 3.96 14.51 6.33
N GLU A 31 2.64 14.41 6.20
CA GLU A 31 1.81 13.56 7.06
C GLU A 31 1.59 12.17 6.45
N PRO A 32 1.74 11.08 7.23
CA PRO A 32 1.46 9.73 6.77
C PRO A 32 -0.05 9.52 6.58
N MET A 33 -0.45 9.13 5.37
CA MET A 33 -1.86 8.95 4.99
C MET A 33 -2.26 7.49 4.88
N CYS A 34 -1.40 6.65 4.29
CA CYS A 34 -1.68 5.23 4.16
C CYS A 34 -0.39 4.42 4.04
N LYS A 35 -0.51 3.10 4.18
CA LYS A 35 0.60 2.15 4.04
C LYS A 35 0.24 1.11 2.99
N LEU A 36 1.11 0.97 2.00
CA LEU A 36 1.15 -0.18 1.10
C LEU A 36 1.96 -1.27 1.80
N ALA A 37 1.35 -2.43 1.99
CA ALA A 37 1.95 -3.60 2.57
C ALA A 37 1.48 -4.83 1.79
N PRO A 38 2.26 -5.93 1.78
CA PRO A 38 1.81 -7.17 1.20
C PRO A 38 0.52 -7.62 1.89
N LEU A 39 -0.49 -7.96 1.10
CA LEU A 39 -1.66 -8.64 1.65
C LEU A 39 -1.24 -10.06 2.02
N SER A 40 -1.27 -10.37 3.32
CA SER A 40 -1.28 -11.77 3.74
C SER A 40 -2.48 -12.43 3.08
N LYS A 41 -2.30 -13.60 2.47
CA LYS A 41 -3.36 -14.40 1.83
C LYS A 41 -4.35 -14.92 2.89
N GLN A 42 -4.97 -14.04 3.65
CA GLN A 42 -6.15 -14.33 4.43
C GLN A 42 -7.33 -14.03 3.52
N ILE A 43 -7.71 -15.06 2.77
CA ILE A 43 -9.08 -15.19 2.31
C ILE A 43 -9.90 -15.25 3.60
N GLN A 44 -10.35 -14.10 4.11
CA GLN A 44 -11.37 -14.07 5.15
C GLN A 44 -12.65 -14.46 4.42
N PRO A 45 -13.21 -15.67 4.66
CA PRO A 45 -14.51 -15.98 4.11
C PRO A 45 -15.47 -14.93 4.65
N ALA A 46 -16.16 -14.23 3.75
CA ALA A 46 -17.20 -13.29 4.11
C ALA A 46 -18.12 -13.98 5.10
N ASN A 47 -18.25 -13.39 6.28
CA ASN A 47 -19.18 -13.86 7.31
C ASN A 47 -20.56 -14.00 6.66
N PRO A 48 -21.15 -15.20 6.52
CA PRO A 48 -22.52 -15.31 6.07
C PRO A 48 -23.38 -14.86 7.23
N ALA A 49 -23.91 -13.65 7.14
CA ALA A 49 -25.00 -13.19 7.99
C ALA A 49 -26.31 -13.89 7.59
#